data_AF-A0A7J8VIP7-F1
#
_entry.id   AF-A0A7J8VIP7-F1
#
_cell.length_a   1.000
_cell.length_b   1.000
_cell.length_c   1.000
_cell.angle_alpha   90.00
_cell.angle_beta   90.00
_cell.angle_gamma   90.00
#
_symmetry.space_group_name_H-M   'P 1'
#
loop_
_entity.id
_entity.type
_entity.pdbx_description
1 polymer ?
#
loop_
_entity_poly.entity_id
_entity_poly.type
_entity_poly.pdbx_seq_one_letter_code
_entity_poly.pdbx_strand_id
1 'polypeptide(L)'
;MQKVLHFLKNDPVVDALYDCKSEVIGPGFFRFKAEIDFNGVVVVQNYLNRTGREEWARQFRESAKEKDDSALLKIMSNYGEEVVTALGSEVDRLEKEIQELVPGIRHVDIEAHNPIDLPS
;
A
#
# COMPACT_ATOMS: atom_id res chain seq x y z
N MET A 1 6.69 -4.62 20.46
CA MET A 1 6.43 -5.33 19.19
C MET A 1 4.98 -5.78 19.01
N GLN A 2 4.36 -6.46 19.98
CA GLN A 2 2.99 -7.00 19.85
C GLN A 2 1.93 -5.96 19.41
N LYS A 3 2.01 -4.71 19.88
CA LYS A 3 1.08 -3.63 19.49
C LYS A 3 1.09 -3.34 17.99
N VAL A 4 2.28 -3.25 17.39
CA VAL A 4 2.44 -2.98 15.95
C VAL A 4 1.96 -4.17 15.13
N LEU A 5 2.30 -5.40 15.53
CA LEU A 5 1.80 -6.60 14.83
C LEU A 5 0.28 -6.71 14.91
N HIS A 6 -0.31 -6.36 16.06
CA HIS A 6 -1.75 -6.34 16.21
C HIS A 6 -2.37 -5.25 15.33
N PHE A 7 -1.81 -4.03 15.32
CA PHE A 7 -2.23 -2.95 14.44
C PHE A 7 -2.22 -3.38 12.97
N LEU A 8 -1.07 -3.81 12.46
CA LEU A 8 -0.91 -4.21 11.07
C LEU A 8 -1.86 -5.36 10.68
N LYS A 9 -2.02 -6.39 11.51
CA LYS A 9 -2.93 -7.51 11.23
C LYS A 9 -4.42 -7.15 11.19
N ASN A 10 -4.79 -6.00 11.76
CA ASN A 10 -6.17 -5.53 11.77
C ASN A 10 -6.40 -4.35 10.81
N ASP A 11 -5.35 -3.90 10.12
CA ASP A 11 -5.50 -2.86 9.11
C ASP A 11 -6.06 -3.46 7.81
N PRO A 12 -7.14 -2.91 7.24
CA PRO A 12 -7.80 -3.51 6.09
C PRO A 12 -6.96 -3.51 4.81
N VAL A 13 -5.87 -2.72 4.74
CA VAL A 13 -4.97 -2.76 3.57
C VAL A 13 -3.94 -3.88 3.64
N VAL A 14 -3.88 -4.62 4.75
CA VAL A 14 -2.92 -5.70 5.00
C VAL A 14 -3.64 -7.05 4.90
N ASP A 15 -3.35 -7.83 3.85
CA ASP A 15 -3.84 -9.20 3.72
C ASP A 15 -2.98 -10.18 4.53
N ALA A 16 -1.65 -10.01 4.50
CA ALA A 16 -0.72 -10.82 5.25
C ALA A 16 0.57 -10.09 5.62
N LEU A 17 1.25 -10.59 6.66
CA LEU A 17 2.51 -10.06 7.18
C LEU A 17 3.61 -11.10 7.12
N TYR A 18 4.76 -10.68 6.61
CA TYR A 18 5.97 -11.47 6.44
C TYR A 18 7.18 -10.72 6.98
N ASP A 19 8.25 -11.47 7.24
CA ASP A 19 9.56 -11.00 7.69
C ASP A 19 9.58 -9.86 8.74
N CYS A 20 8.66 -9.90 9.70
CA CYS A 20 8.56 -8.83 10.70
C CYS A 20 9.73 -8.87 11.69
N LYS A 21 10.55 -7.82 11.69
CA LYS A 21 11.76 -7.71 12.52
C LYS A 21 11.83 -6.38 13.25
N SER A 22 12.48 -6.37 14.40
CA SER A 22 12.85 -5.13 15.09
C SER A 22 14.27 -5.22 15.63
N GLU A 23 15.01 -4.13 15.45
CA GLU A 23 16.41 -4.00 15.84
C GLU A 23 16.59 -2.80 16.76
N VAL A 24 17.43 -2.94 17.77
CA VAL A 24 17.82 -1.82 18.65
C VAL A 24 18.95 -1.06 17.96
N ILE A 25 18.72 0.23 17.69
CA ILE A 25 19.72 1.11 17.05
C ILE A 25 20.31 2.13 18.04
N GLY A 26 19.82 2.13 19.28
CA GLY A 26 20.31 2.96 20.37
C GLY A 26 19.47 2.78 21.64
N PRO A 27 19.84 3.40 22.77
CA PRO A 27 19.05 3.30 24.01
C PRO A 27 17.61 3.79 23.81
N GLY A 28 16.65 2.85 23.81
CA GLY A 28 15.24 3.16 23.59
C GLY A 28 14.85 3.49 22.14
N PHE A 29 15.78 3.34 21.18
CA PHE A 29 15.53 3.57 19.76
C PHE A 29 15.56 2.25 18.98
N PHE A 30 14.55 2.07 18.14
CA PHE A 30 14.32 0.86 17.39
C PHE A 30 14.14 1.16 15.90
N ARG A 31 14.58 0.23 15.06
CA ARG A 31 14.14 0.11 13.67
C ARG A 31 13.15 -1.05 13.58
N PHE A 32 12.10 -0.88 12.79
CA PHE A 32 11.14 -1.93 12.47
C PHE A 32 11.13 -2.16 10.97
N LYS A 33 11.06 -3.43 10.56
CA LYS A 33 10.91 -3.83 9.18
C LYS A 33 9.78 -4.84 9.05
N ALA A 34 9.01 -4.76 7.97
CA ALA A 34 8.01 -5.76 7.63
C ALA A 34 7.82 -5.86 6.12
N GLU A 35 7.56 -7.08 5.66
CA GLU A 35 7.02 -7.34 4.33
C GLU A 35 5.51 -7.54 4.45
N ILE A 36 4.74 -6.91 3.55
CA ILE A 36 3.29 -6.88 3.59
C ILE A 36 2.73 -7.35 2.26
N ASP A 37 1.82 -8.32 2.29
CA ASP A 37 0.90 -8.54 1.17
C ASP A 37 -0.27 -7.57 1.31
N PHE A 38 -0.43 -6.70 0.32
CA PHE A 38 -1.38 -5.60 0.37
C PHE A 38 -2.70 -5.98 -0.30
N ASN A 39 -3.79 -5.62 0.36
CA ASN A 39 -5.12 -5.73 -0.24
C ASN A 39 -5.32 -4.63 -1.29
N GLY A 40 -4.97 -4.94 -2.54
CA GLY A 40 -5.06 -3.98 -3.65
C GLY A 40 -6.46 -3.42 -3.89
N VAL A 41 -7.51 -4.17 -3.55
CA VAL A 41 -8.91 -3.69 -3.66
C VAL A 41 -9.17 -2.58 -2.64
N VAL A 42 -8.77 -2.77 -1.38
CA VAL A 42 -8.94 -1.75 -0.34
C VAL A 42 -8.07 -0.53 -0.63
N VAL A 43 -6.82 -0.72 -1.09
CA VAL A 43 -5.94 0.39 -1.51
C VAL A 43 -6.64 1.27 -2.55
N VAL A 44 -7.21 0.65 -3.59
CA VAL A 44 -7.97 1.36 -4.64
C VAL A 44 -9.21 2.04 -4.08
N GLN A 45 -9.99 1.36 -3.22
CA GLN A 45 -11.18 1.96 -2.60
C GLN A 45 -10.83 3.19 -1.77
N ASN A 46 -9.77 3.12 -0.96
CA ASN A 46 -9.28 4.24 -0.16
C ASN A 46 -8.84 5.41 -1.05
N TYR A 47 -8.09 5.13 -2.12
CA TYR A 47 -7.70 6.15 -3.10
C TYR A 47 -8.92 6.84 -3.72
N LEU A 48 -9.87 6.08 -4.26
CA LEU A 48 -11.06 6.61 -4.92
C LEU A 48 -11.96 7.42 -3.96
N ASN A 49 -11.98 7.05 -2.68
CA ASN A 49 -12.69 7.80 -1.64
C ASN A 49 -12.02 9.15 -1.36
N ARG A 50 -10.68 9.23 -1.42
CA ARG A 50 -9.92 10.48 -1.21
C ARG A 50 -9.96 11.43 -2.41
N THR A 51 -9.84 10.90 -3.63
CA THR A 51 -9.65 11.71 -4.85
C THR A 51 -10.94 11.94 -5.64
N GLY A 52 -11.98 11.15 -5.39
CA GLY A 52 -13.26 11.21 -6.09
C GLY A 52 -13.34 10.19 -7.24
N ARG A 53 -14.23 9.21 -7.08
CA ARG A 53 -14.42 8.10 -8.03
C ARG A 53 -15.08 8.46 -9.37
N GLU A 54 -15.78 9.58 -9.42
CA GLU A 54 -16.66 9.92 -10.55
C GLU A 54 -15.89 10.19 -11.83
N GLU A 55 -14.74 10.86 -11.71
CA GLU A 55 -13.92 11.28 -12.84
C GLU A 55 -13.24 10.08 -13.52
N TRP A 56 -12.67 9.16 -12.75
CA TRP A 56 -12.16 7.88 -13.29
C TRP A 56 -13.26 7.09 -13.99
N ALA A 57 -14.41 6.94 -13.34
CA ALA A 57 -15.53 6.19 -13.92
C ALA A 57 -16.03 6.84 -15.23
N ARG A 58 -16.01 8.17 -15.32
CA ARG A 58 -16.34 8.91 -16.54
C ARG A 58 -15.32 8.64 -17.65
N GLN A 59 -14.02 8.81 -17.37
CA GLN A 59 -12.94 8.59 -18.33
C GLN A 59 -12.94 7.15 -18.88
N PHE A 60 -13.07 6.14 -18.01
CA PHE A 60 -13.18 4.75 -18.46
C PHE A 60 -14.39 4.51 -19.39
N ARG A 61 -15.57 5.03 -19.04
CA ARG A 61 -16.78 4.90 -19.87
C ARG A 61 -16.67 5.63 -21.20
N GLU A 62 -15.97 6.76 -21.26
CA GLU A 62 -15.76 7.50 -22.50
C GLU A 62 -14.75 6.80 -23.40
N SER A 63 -13.60 6.38 -22.86
CA SER A 63 -12.58 5.66 -23.62
C SER A 63 -13.08 4.33 -24.16
N ALA A 64 -13.98 3.63 -23.46
CA ALA A 64 -14.57 2.38 -23.93
C ALA A 64 -15.56 2.54 -25.10
N LYS A 65 -15.96 3.77 -25.46
CA LYS A 65 -16.85 4.04 -26.62
C LYS A 65 -16.07 4.25 -27.92
N GLU A 66 -14.76 4.42 -27.84
CA GLU A 66 -13.92 4.65 -29.00
C GLU A 66 -13.83 3.38 -29.88
N LYS A 67 -13.54 3.57 -31.17
CA LYS A 67 -13.49 2.46 -32.14
C LYS A 67 -12.25 1.59 -31.99
N ASP A 68 -11.19 2.13 -31.40
CA ASP A 68 -9.95 1.43 -31.12
C ASP A 68 -9.59 1.54 -29.63
N ASP A 69 -8.76 0.61 -29.17
CA ASP A 69 -8.39 0.49 -27.75
C ASP A 69 -7.34 1.52 -27.30
N SER A 70 -6.88 2.42 -28.18
CA SER A 70 -5.76 3.32 -27.83
C SER A 70 -6.10 4.26 -26.68
N ALA A 71 -7.33 4.81 -26.66
CA ALA A 71 -7.82 5.66 -25.59
C ALA A 71 -7.97 4.86 -24.28
N LEU A 72 -8.47 3.64 -24.36
CA LEU A 72 -8.65 2.77 -23.20
C LEU A 72 -7.30 2.40 -22.57
N LEU A 73 -6.33 1.96 -23.39
CA LEU A 73 -4.98 1.63 -22.93
C LEU A 73 -4.30 2.83 -22.27
N LYS A 74 -4.45 4.03 -22.84
CA LYS A 74 -3.91 5.26 -22.25
C LYS A 74 -4.50 5.54 -20.86
N ILE A 75 -5.82 5.43 -20.71
CA ILE A 75 -6.48 5.66 -19.41
C ILE A 75 -6.10 4.57 -18.40
N MET A 76 -6.01 3.32 -18.82
CA MET A 76 -5.54 2.23 -17.95
C MET A 76 -4.11 2.47 -17.46
N SER A 77 -3.20 2.94 -18.32
CA SER A 77 -1.83 3.29 -17.91
C SER A 77 -1.81 4.45 -16.91
N ASN A 78 -2.57 5.52 -17.16
CA ASN A 78 -2.66 6.65 -16.24
C ASN A 78 -3.24 6.22 -14.88
N TYR A 79 -4.27 5.38 -14.89
CA TYR A 79 -4.84 4.85 -13.67
C TYR A 79 -3.86 3.96 -12.91
N GLY A 80 -3.06 3.15 -13.62
CA GLY A 80 -2.00 2.33 -13.03
C GLY A 80 -0.97 3.15 -12.23
N GLU A 81 -0.54 4.30 -12.77
CA GLU A 81 0.37 5.23 -12.08
C GLU A 81 -0.23 5.72 -10.76
N GLU A 82 -1.52 6.04 -10.76
CA GLU A 82 -2.24 6.50 -9.58
C GLU A 82 -2.42 5.38 -8.54
N VAL A 83 -2.58 4.12 -8.98
CA VAL A 83 -2.63 2.97 -8.08
C VAL A 83 -1.28 2.76 -7.38
N VAL A 84 -0.15 2.93 -8.09
CA VAL A 84 1.18 2.89 -7.47
C VAL A 84 1.33 4.01 -6.44
N THR A 85 0.89 5.23 -6.78
CA THR A 85 0.86 6.36 -5.85
C THR A 85 -0.01 6.10 -4.62
N ALA A 86 -1.17 5.46 -4.82
CA ALA A 86 -2.09 5.09 -3.75
C ALA A 86 -1.46 4.08 -2.78
N LEU A 87 -0.73 3.08 -3.29
CA LEU A 87 -0.01 2.12 -2.47
C LEU A 87 1.05 2.83 -1.61
N GLY A 88 1.84 3.71 -2.19
CA GLY A 88 2.83 4.52 -1.44
C GLY A 88 2.18 5.34 -0.32
N SER A 89 1.00 5.91 -0.58
CA SER A 89 0.24 6.65 0.43
C SER A 89 -0.25 5.77 1.59
N GLU A 90 -0.59 4.51 1.33
CA GLU A 90 -0.95 3.55 2.40
C GLU A 90 0.28 3.12 3.19
N VAL A 91 1.44 2.92 2.54
CA VAL A 91 2.71 2.66 3.23
C VAL A 91 3.03 3.80 4.20
N ASP A 92 3.05 5.05 3.71
CA ASP A 92 3.32 6.24 4.54
C ASP A 92 2.37 6.34 5.75
N ARG A 93 1.09 6.03 5.53
CA ARG A 93 0.07 6.01 6.60
C ARG A 93 0.42 4.96 7.67
N LEU A 94 0.68 3.73 7.26
CA LEU A 94 1.03 2.64 8.18
C LEU A 94 2.32 2.96 8.96
N GLU A 95 3.34 3.47 8.29
CA GLU A 95 4.61 3.84 8.93
C GLU A 95 4.41 4.91 10.01
N LYS A 96 3.64 5.94 9.69
CA LYS A 96 3.30 7.00 10.64
C LYS A 96 2.54 6.47 11.85
N GLU A 97 1.51 5.64 11.63
CA GLU A 97 0.72 5.07 12.72
C GLU A 97 1.57 4.15 13.62
N ILE A 98 2.53 3.40 13.06
CA ILE A 98 3.48 2.59 13.83
C ILE A 98 4.34 3.48 14.75
N GLN A 99 4.87 4.58 14.22
CA GLN A 99 5.69 5.53 14.99
C GLN A 99 4.87 6.20 16.10
N GLU A 100 3.60 6.52 15.85
CA GLU A 100 2.69 7.06 16.86
C GLU A 100 2.36 6.03 17.96
N LEU A 101 2.13 4.77 17.58
CA LEU A 101 1.85 3.68 18.52
C LEU A 101 3.05 3.33 19.41
N VAL A 102 4.26 3.42 18.86
CA VAL A 102 5.51 3.12 19.58
C VAL A 102 6.57 4.20 19.26
N PRO A 103 6.61 5.31 20.01
CA PRO A 103 7.51 6.44 19.75
C PRO A 103 9.03 6.12 19.79
N GLY A 104 9.40 4.96 20.36
CA GLY A 104 10.77 4.46 20.31
C GLY A 104 11.20 3.94 18.94
N ILE A 105 10.24 3.60 18.05
CA ILE A 105 10.54 3.21 16.68
C ILE A 105 10.82 4.48 15.88
N ARG A 106 12.07 4.64 15.42
CA ARG A 106 12.54 5.82 14.67
C ARG A 106 12.58 5.61 13.16
N HIS A 107 12.70 4.35 12.74
CA HIS A 107 12.71 3.96 11.35
C HIS A 107 11.75 2.79 11.17
N VAL A 108 10.91 2.89 10.16
CA VAL A 108 9.96 1.85 9.73
C VAL A 108 10.28 1.64 8.26
N ASP A 109 10.57 0.41 7.87
CA ASP A 109 10.74 0.05 6.46
C ASP A 109 9.65 -0.99 6.14
N ILE A 110 8.63 -0.57 5.38
CA ILE A 110 7.57 -1.47 4.88
C ILE A 110 7.81 -1.75 3.40
N GLU A 111 7.85 -3.03 3.05
CA GLU A 111 8.04 -3.48 1.68
C GLU A 111 6.85 -4.35 1.24
N ALA A 112 6.49 -4.28 -0.04
CA ALA A 112 5.50 -5.21 -0.59
C ALA A 112 6.12 -6.62 -0.68
N HIS A 113 5.46 -7.61 -0.10
CA HIS A 113 5.88 -8.99 -0.21
C HIS A 113 5.66 -9.46 -1.65
N ASN A 114 6.71 -9.95 -2.29
CA ASN A 114 6.64 -10.51 -3.63
C ASN A 114 6.94 -12.02 -3.53
N PRO A 115 5.92 -12.90 -3.65
CA PRO A 115 6.07 -14.34 -3.43
C PRO A 115 6.76 -15.06 -4.60
N ILE A 116 7.75 -14.43 -5.25
CA ILE A 116 8.56 -15.09 -6.28
C ILE A 116 9.61 -15.97 -5.57
N ASP A 117 9.12 -17.03 -4.93
CA ASP A 117 9.83 -18.29 -4.94
C ASP A 117 9.53 -18.92 -6.31
N LEU A 118 10.38 -18.64 -7.31
CA LEU A 118 10.43 -19.44 -8.52
C LEU A 118 10.73 -20.89 -8.08
N PRO A 119 9.91 -21.89 -8.43
CA PRO A 119 10.28 -23.28 -8.20
C PRO A 119 11.60 -23.56 -8.93
N SER A 120 12.55 -24.15 -8.21
CA SER A 120 13.78 -24.72 -8.77
C SER A 120 13.48 -25.95 -9.60
#